data_AF-A0AAP2MRH8-F1
#
_entry.id   AF-A0AAP2MRH8-F1
#
_cell.length_a   1.000
_cell.length_b   1.000
_cell.length_c   1.000
_cell.angle_alpha   90.00
_cell.angle_beta   90.00
_cell.angle_gamma   90.00
#
_symmetry.space_group_name_H-M   'P 1'
#
loop_
_entity.id
_entity.type
_entity.pdbx_description
1 polymer ?
#
loop_
_entity_poly.entity_id
_entity_poly.type
_entity_poly.pdbx_seq_one_letter_code
_entity_poly.pdbx_strand_id
1 'polypeptide(L)' 'MDADAARTFLAWHPNAELQVIPSCGHYPMQECPPYFATVIERFLKLNAI' A
#
# COMPACT_ATOMS: atom_id res chain seq x y z
N MET A 1 4.72 -3.98 13.47
CA MET A 1 3.90 -3.22 12.51
C MET A 1 3.39 -4.12 11.39
N ASP A 2 4.25 -4.69 10.54
CA ASP A 2 3.78 -5.58 9.45
C ASP A 2 3.08 -6.85 9.97
N ALA A 3 3.59 -7.44 11.06
CA ALA A 3 2.97 -8.59 11.73
C ALA A 3 1.61 -8.29 12.38
N ASP A 4 1.28 -7.02 12.59
CA ASP A 4 0.00 -6.60 13.19
C ASP A 4 -1.06 -6.38 12.10
N ALA A 5 -0.68 -5.83 10.95
CA ALA A 5 -1.54 -5.73 9.78
C ALA A 5 -1.98 -7.12 9.27
N ALA A 6 -1.05 -8.10 9.28
CA ALA A 6 -1.32 -9.48 8.88
C ALA A 6 -2.40 -10.17 9.73
N ARG A 7 -2.49 -9.85 11.03
CA ARG A 7 -3.43 -10.47 11.98
C ARG A 7 -4.76 -9.72 12.09
N THR A 8 -4.89 -8.58 11.43
CA THR A 8 -6.06 -7.70 11.53
C THR A 8 -6.69 -7.51 10.17
N PHE A 9 -6.45 -6.37 9.51
CA PHE A 9 -7.13 -5.97 8.30
C PHE A 9 -6.84 -6.91 7.11
N LEU A 10 -5.60 -7.38 6.97
CA LEU A 10 -5.24 -8.31 5.89
C LEU A 10 -5.81 -9.71 6.10
N ALA A 11 -6.07 -10.11 7.36
CA ALA A 11 -6.68 -11.42 7.64
C ALA A 11 -8.11 -11.52 7.08
N TRP A 12 -8.81 -10.38 6.92
CA TRP A 12 -10.17 -10.33 6.39
C TRP A 12 -10.24 -10.05 4.88
N HIS A 13 -9.13 -9.63 4.26
CA HIS A 13 -9.08 -9.22 2.85
C HIS A 13 -7.99 -10.01 2.11
N PRO A 14 -8.31 -11.22 1.62
CA PRO A 14 -7.31 -12.15 1.09
C PRO A 14 -6.59 -11.65 -0.19
N ASN A 15 -7.17 -10.66 -0.88
CA ASN A 15 -6.59 -10.04 -2.08
C ASN A 15 -5.93 -8.68 -1.81
N ALA A 16 -5.77 -8.28 -0.55
CA ALA A 16 -5.13 -7.02 -0.18
C ALA A 16 -3.61 -7.16 -0.09
N GLU A 17 -2.88 -6.13 -0.54
CA GLU A 17 -1.42 -6.01 -0.43
C GLU A 17 -1.04 -4.91 0.58
N LEU A 18 0.04 -5.09 1.33
CA LEU A 18 0.61 -4.08 2.22
C LEU A 18 1.91 -3.53 1.66
N GLN A 19 1.97 -2.20 1.46
CA GLN A 19 3.17 -1.50 1.04
C GLN A 19 3.53 -0.41 2.06
N VAL A 20 4.78 -0.44 2.54
CA VAL A 20 5.32 0.61 3.42
C VAL A 20 6.11 1.60 2.57
N ILE A 21 5.86 2.90 2.76
CA ILE A 21 6.63 3.99 2.16
C ILE A 21 7.59 4.52 3.23
N PRO A 22 8.92 4.36 3.08
CA PRO A 22 9.87 4.81 4.09
C PRO A 22 9.88 6.34 4.17
N SER A 23 10.11 6.87 5.38
CA SER A 23 10.22 8.32 5.64
C SER A 23 9.00 9.14 5.21
N CYS A 24 7.81 8.53 5.24
CA CYS A 24 6.55 9.15 4.88
C CYS A 24 5.55 9.06 6.03
N GLY A 25 4.87 10.16 6.31
CA GLY A 25 3.79 10.25 7.31
C GLY A 25 2.43 9.89 6.74
N HIS A 26 1.41 10.61 7.23
CA HIS A 26 0.01 10.29 7.00
C HIS A 26 -0.48 10.63 5.57
N TYR A 27 0.21 11.53 4.87
CA TYR A 27 -0.23 12.03 3.56
C TYR A 27 0.79 11.67 2.47
N PRO A 28 0.87 10.41 2.04
CA PRO A 28 1.84 9.97 1.04
C PRO A 28 1.68 10.67 -0.31
N MET A 29 0.47 11.12 -0.63
CA MET A 29 0.18 11.89 -1.84
C MET A 29 0.84 13.28 -1.83
N GLN A 30 1.19 13.81 -0.66
CA GLN A 30 1.82 15.12 -0.47
C GLN A 30 3.31 14.97 -0.12
N GLU A 31 3.64 14.01 0.74
CA GLU A 31 5.00 13.81 1.27
C GLU A 31 5.88 12.99 0.30
N CYS A 32 5.31 12.03 -0.42
CA CYS A 32 6.02 11.17 -1.37
C CYS A 32 5.24 10.98 -2.69
N PRO A 33 4.84 12.05 -3.40
CA PRO A 33 3.87 11.94 -4.50
C PRO A 33 4.30 10.99 -5.63
N PRO A 34 5.54 11.04 -6.16
CA PRO A 34 5.95 10.14 -7.23
C PRO A 34 5.95 8.67 -6.82
N TYR A 35 6.48 8.36 -5.63
CA TYR A 35 6.55 6.98 -5.13
C TYR A 35 5.15 6.42 -4.90
N PHE A 36 4.28 7.20 -4.27
CA PHE A 36 2.88 6.82 -4.05
C PHE A 36 2.17 6.53 -5.39
N ALA A 37 2.31 7.41 -6.37
CA ALA A 37 1.71 7.22 -7.69
C ALA A 37 2.21 5.93 -8.37
N THR A 38 3.51 5.64 -8.32
CA THR A 38 4.09 4.41 -8.88
C THR A 38 3.54 3.15 -8.21
N VAL A 39 3.39 3.14 -6.89
CA VAL A 39 2.82 1.99 -6.15
C VAL A 39 1.39 1.72 -6.58
N ILE A 40 0.55 2.76 -6.63
CA ILE A 40 -0.85 2.63 -7.04
C ILE A 40 -0.96 2.18 -8.50
N GLU A 41 -0.18 2.79 -9.40
CA GLU A 41 -0.16 2.42 -10.81
C GLU A 41 0.21 0.94 -11.01
N ARG A 42 1.25 0.46 -10.31
CA ARG A 42 1.66 -0.94 -10.34
C ARG A 42 0.52 -1.86 -9.88
N PHE A 43 -0.12 -1.53 -8.76
CA PHE A 43 -1.22 -2.33 -8.23
C PHE A 43 -2.37 -2.45 -9.24
N LEU A 44 -2.78 -1.33 -9.85
CA LEU A 44 -3.87 -1.32 -10.83
C LEU A 44 -3.52 -2.11 -12.09
N LYS A 45 -2.29 -1.98 -12.60
CA LYS A 45 -1.83 -2.72 -13.79
C LYS A 45 -1.81 -4.23 -13.58
N LEU A 46 -1.40 -4.70 -12.40
CA LEU A 46 -1.33 -6.13 -12.09
C LEU A 46 -2.72 -6.75 -11.87
N ASN A 47 -3.71 -5.95 -11.51
CA ASN A 47 -5.07 -6.40 -11.17
C ASN A 47 -6.12 -5.93 -12.19
N ALA A 48 -5.71 -5.36 -13.32
CA ALA A 48 -6.61 -5.06 -14.43
C ALA A 48 -7.04 -6.36 -15.13
N ILE A 49 -8.33 -6.49 -15.42
CA ILE A 49 -8.96 -7.64 -16.10
C ILE A 49 -8.72 -7.55 -17.61
#